data_AF-L1MER7-F1
#
_entry.id   AF-L1MER7-F1
#
_cell.length_a   1.000
_cell.length_b   1.000
_cell.length_c   1.000
_cell.angle_alpha   90.00
_cell.angle_beta   90.00
_cell.angle_gamma   90.00
#
_symmetry.space_group_name_H-M   'P 1'
#
loop_
_entity.id
_entity.type
_entity.pdbx_description
1 polymer ?
#
loop_
_entity_poly.entity_id
_entity_poly.type
_entity_poly.pdbx_seq_one_letter_code
_entity_poly.pdbx_strand_id
1 'polypeptide(L)'
;MAGLSHGVDNLLQHPGTTFIRRGVRVELQPLSFDEARDLLITTADESAVTMDPAAAANAANFAQGHPYLVQLIGSLSWAKARSAHATQIRDEHIEETKATAINSLGLQVHQPELTYLTQSETRFVEAMAEAMGENNHADIADIARILGKPVTSMSDVRSRLLRKEVIDASGRGEVRFRLPYFKEYLRLPDSSYPFKQMP
;
A
#
# COMPACT_ATOMS: atom_id res chain seq x y z
N MET A 1 -7.75 -4.24 1.64
CA MET A 1 -9.01 -3.49 1.82
C MET A 1 -8.95 -2.21 1.00
N ALA A 2 -9.96 -1.90 0.19
CA ALA A 2 -10.07 -0.64 -0.55
C ALA A 2 -11.06 0.32 0.15
N GLY A 3 -10.91 0.48 1.47
CA GLY A 3 -11.77 1.34 2.28
C GLY A 3 -11.03 1.78 3.54
N LEU A 4 -10.80 3.07 3.67
CA LEU A 4 -10.12 3.71 4.79
C LEU A 4 -10.95 3.51 6.07
N SER A 5 -10.46 2.69 7.00
CA SER A 5 -11.09 2.37 8.29
C SER A 5 -11.53 3.60 9.09
N HIS A 6 -10.72 4.67 9.07
CA HIS A 6 -11.05 5.93 9.72
C HIS A 6 -12.33 6.59 9.15
N GLY A 7 -12.57 6.46 7.83
CA GLY A 7 -13.79 6.94 7.21
C GLY A 7 -15.02 6.15 7.64
N VAL A 8 -14.87 4.83 7.79
CA VAL A 8 -15.93 3.94 8.25
C VAL A 8 -16.29 4.19 9.72
N ASP A 9 -15.30 4.38 10.59
CA ASP A 9 -15.57 4.64 12.01
C ASP A 9 -16.27 5.99 12.22
N ASN A 10 -15.87 7.04 11.51
CA ASN A 10 -16.58 8.32 11.53
C ASN A 10 -18.02 8.20 11.02
N LEU A 11 -18.24 7.44 9.94
CA LEU A 11 -19.58 7.17 9.40
C LEU A 11 -20.45 6.43 10.44
N LEU A 12 -19.88 5.44 11.13
CA LEU A 12 -20.60 4.67 12.14
C LEU A 12 -20.88 5.47 13.41
N GLN A 13 -20.05 6.45 13.76
CA GLN A 13 -20.29 7.34 14.89
C GLN A 13 -21.34 8.43 14.60
N HIS A 14 -21.71 8.65 13.33
CA HIS A 14 -22.72 9.65 12.95
C HIS A 14 -24.09 9.36 13.61
N PRO A 15 -24.81 10.37 14.14
CA PRO A 15 -26.08 10.17 14.86
C PRO A 15 -27.19 9.44 14.07
N GLY A 16 -27.10 9.45 12.74
CA GLY A 16 -28.10 8.87 11.83
C GLY A 16 -27.84 7.44 11.33
N THR A 17 -26.77 6.76 11.75
CA THR A 17 -26.34 5.48 11.14
C THR A 17 -26.68 4.23 11.96
N THR A 18 -27.76 4.28 12.76
CA THR A 18 -28.19 3.17 13.64
C THR A 18 -28.41 1.84 12.91
N PHE A 19 -28.81 1.86 11.64
CA PHE A 19 -28.92 0.65 10.81
C PHE A 19 -27.54 0.08 10.43
N ILE A 20 -26.63 0.93 9.96
CA ILE A 20 -25.26 0.53 9.55
C ILE A 20 -24.46 -0.01 10.75
N ARG A 21 -24.71 0.50 11.96
CA ARG A 21 -24.11 -0.01 13.21
C ARG A 21 -24.42 -1.49 13.49
N ARG A 22 -25.49 -2.05 12.92
CA ARG A 22 -25.87 -3.46 13.07
C ARG A 22 -25.39 -4.34 11.91
N GLY A 23 -24.71 -3.75 10.92
CA GLY A 23 -24.08 -4.51 9.85
C GLY A 23 -22.96 -5.40 10.39
N VAL A 24 -22.90 -6.64 9.89
CA VAL A 24 -21.79 -7.55 10.19
C VAL A 24 -20.53 -6.99 9.53
N ARG A 25 -19.47 -6.82 10.32
CA ARG A 25 -18.16 -6.45 9.81
C ARG A 25 -17.44 -7.72 9.38
N VAL A 26 -17.03 -7.77 8.11
CA VAL A 26 -16.13 -8.80 7.61
C VAL A 26 -14.79 -8.14 7.35
N GLU A 27 -13.77 -8.55 8.10
CA GLU A 27 -12.42 -8.05 7.93
C GLU A 27 -11.72 -8.87 6.85
N LEU A 28 -11.50 -8.26 5.69
CA LEU A 28 -10.81 -8.90 4.57
C LEU A 28 -9.30 -8.88 4.81
N GLN A 29 -8.72 -10.07 4.88
CA GLN A 29 -7.26 -10.24 4.95
C GLN A 29 -6.62 -10.00 3.58
N PRO A 30 -5.31 -9.69 3.54
CA PRO A 30 -4.54 -9.74 2.29
C PRO A 30 -4.69 -11.12 1.62
N LEU A 31 -4.66 -11.13 0.29
CA LEU A 31 -4.61 -12.37 -0.46
C LEU A 31 -3.31 -13.10 -0.15
N SER A 32 -3.39 -14.41 0.01
CA SER A 32 -2.20 -15.25 -0.02
C SER A 32 -1.53 -15.20 -1.39
N PHE A 33 -0.26 -15.61 -1.44
CA PHE A 33 0.47 -15.70 -2.69
C PHE A 33 -0.23 -16.59 -3.72
N ASP A 34 -0.70 -17.76 -3.29
CA ASP A 34 -1.39 -18.71 -4.17
C ASP A 34 -2.73 -18.15 -4.66
N GLU A 35 -3.54 -17.53 -3.78
CA GLU A 35 -4.79 -16.88 -4.20
C GLU A 35 -4.56 -15.76 -5.22
N ALA A 36 -3.54 -14.92 -5.01
CA ALA A 36 -3.20 -13.85 -5.95
C ALA A 36 -2.71 -14.40 -7.29
N ARG A 37 -1.84 -15.42 -7.27
CA ARG A 37 -1.33 -16.08 -8.48
C ARG A 37 -2.46 -16.74 -9.26
N ASP A 38 -3.28 -17.53 -8.59
CA ASP A 38 -4.34 -18.30 -9.22
C ASP A 38 -5.40 -17.36 -9.81
N LEU A 39 -5.77 -16.29 -9.10
CA LEU A 39 -6.68 -15.26 -9.61
C LEU A 39 -6.15 -14.61 -10.90
N LEU A 40 -4.85 -14.31 -10.97
CA LEU A 40 -4.23 -13.73 -12.17
C LEU A 40 -4.29 -14.68 -13.37
N ILE A 41 -4.00 -15.97 -13.15
CA ILE A 41 -4.06 -17.00 -14.20
C ILE A 41 -5.50 -17.17 -14.68
N THR A 42 -6.44 -17.44 -13.77
CA THR A 42 -7.83 -17.72 -14.14
C THR A 42 -8.47 -16.53 -14.86
N THR A 43 -8.17 -15.30 -14.42
CA THR A 43 -8.68 -14.09 -15.08
C THR A 43 -8.08 -13.92 -16.48
N ALA A 44 -6.81 -14.25 -16.67
CA ALA A 44 -6.16 -14.15 -17.99
C ALA A 44 -6.70 -15.21 -18.97
N ASP A 45 -6.98 -16.42 -18.48
CA ASP A 45 -7.52 -17.54 -19.25
C ASP A 45 -8.94 -17.29 -19.78
N GLU A 46 -9.70 -16.40 -19.14
CA GLU A 46 -10.99 -15.91 -19.66
C GLU A 46 -10.85 -14.96 -20.86
N SER A 47 -9.62 -14.59 -21.23
CA SER A 47 -9.30 -13.69 -22.33
C SER A 47 -8.53 -14.38 -23.47
N ALA A 48 -8.35 -13.68 -24.59
CA ALA A 48 -7.50 -14.17 -25.69
C ALA A 48 -5.99 -14.10 -25.40
N VAL A 49 -5.58 -13.54 -24.25
CA VAL A 49 -4.19 -13.38 -23.84
C VAL A 49 -4.02 -14.09 -22.50
N THR A 50 -3.48 -15.31 -22.55
CA THR A 50 -3.20 -16.13 -21.36
C THR A 50 -2.06 -15.55 -20.52
N MET A 51 -1.85 -16.04 -19.30
CA MET A 51 -0.70 -15.64 -18.47
C MET A 51 0.24 -16.82 -18.23
N ASP A 52 1.53 -16.59 -18.44
CA ASP A 52 2.55 -17.57 -18.06
C ASP A 52 2.58 -17.76 -16.53
N PRO A 53 2.63 -18.99 -15.99
CA PRO A 53 2.62 -19.22 -14.54
C PRO A 53 3.77 -18.54 -13.79
N ALA A 54 4.96 -18.39 -14.40
CA ALA A 54 6.07 -17.67 -13.78
C ALA A 54 5.78 -16.15 -13.73
N ALA A 55 5.16 -15.60 -14.78
CA ALA A 55 4.69 -14.21 -14.80
C ALA A 55 3.61 -13.96 -13.72
N ALA A 56 2.68 -14.91 -13.54
CA ALA A 56 1.68 -14.82 -12.48
C ALA A 56 2.32 -14.86 -11.08
N ALA A 57 3.33 -15.69 -10.87
CA ALA A 57 4.07 -15.74 -9.61
C ALA A 57 4.83 -14.42 -9.35
N ASN A 58 5.48 -13.85 -10.36
CA ASN A 58 6.14 -12.54 -10.26
C ASN A 58 5.15 -11.43 -9.92
N ALA A 59 4.01 -11.37 -10.61
CA ALA A 59 2.95 -10.41 -10.35
C ALA A 59 2.33 -10.57 -8.95
N ALA A 60 2.12 -11.80 -8.47
CA ALA A 60 1.61 -12.07 -7.13
C ALA A 60 2.58 -11.62 -6.04
N ASN A 61 3.88 -11.89 -6.20
CA ASN A 61 4.93 -11.39 -5.30
C ASN A 61 4.96 -9.86 -5.26
N PHE A 62 4.90 -9.23 -6.44
CA PHE A 62 4.82 -7.77 -6.53
C PHE A 62 3.56 -7.22 -5.85
N ALA A 63 2.42 -7.88 -5.97
CA ALA A 63 1.18 -7.39 -5.37
C ALA A 63 1.17 -7.44 -3.83
N GLN A 64 2.04 -8.22 -3.20
CA GLN A 64 2.14 -8.36 -1.73
C GLN A 64 0.78 -8.62 -1.06
N GLY A 65 -0.07 -9.43 -1.72
CA GLY A 65 -1.42 -9.74 -1.25
C GLY A 65 -2.42 -8.59 -1.31
N HIS A 66 -2.05 -7.42 -1.82
CA HIS A 66 -2.94 -6.27 -1.92
C HIS A 66 -3.88 -6.40 -3.14
N PRO A 67 -5.20 -6.56 -2.96
CA PRO A 67 -6.11 -6.90 -4.06
C PRO A 67 -6.10 -5.89 -5.20
N TYR A 68 -6.01 -4.59 -4.88
CA TYR A 68 -5.94 -3.56 -5.91
C TYR A 68 -4.64 -3.63 -6.70
N LEU A 69 -3.51 -4.04 -6.10
CA LEU A 69 -2.28 -4.24 -6.87
C LEU A 69 -2.37 -5.46 -7.78
N VAL A 70 -3.01 -6.55 -7.34
CA VAL A 70 -3.28 -7.72 -8.19
C VAL A 70 -4.09 -7.31 -9.43
N GLN A 71 -5.18 -6.58 -9.22
CA GLN A 71 -6.01 -6.06 -10.31
C GLN A 71 -5.21 -5.14 -11.24
N LEU A 72 -4.44 -4.21 -10.66
CA LEU A 72 -3.71 -3.21 -11.41
C LEU A 72 -2.58 -3.81 -12.25
N ILE A 73 -1.75 -4.69 -11.67
CA ILE A 73 -0.65 -5.33 -12.39
C ILE A 73 -1.17 -6.28 -13.47
N GLY A 74 -2.28 -6.99 -13.22
CA GLY A 74 -2.95 -7.82 -14.22
C GLY A 74 -3.46 -7.00 -15.40
N SER A 75 -4.15 -5.89 -15.13
CA SER A 75 -4.68 -4.98 -16.17
C SER A 75 -3.56 -4.35 -17.02
N LEU A 76 -2.51 -3.82 -16.36
CA LEU A 76 -1.39 -3.18 -17.06
C LEU A 76 -0.61 -4.17 -17.92
N SER A 77 -0.30 -5.35 -17.38
CA SER A 77 0.46 -6.39 -18.11
C SER A 77 -0.33 -6.96 -19.28
N TRP A 78 -1.65 -7.15 -19.12
CA TRP A 78 -2.53 -7.52 -20.22
C TRP A 78 -2.55 -6.47 -21.33
N ALA A 79 -2.69 -5.18 -20.98
CA ALA A 79 -2.69 -4.10 -21.96
C ALA A 79 -1.37 -4.02 -22.74
N LYS A 80 -0.23 -4.24 -22.06
CA LYS A 80 1.10 -4.33 -22.67
C LYS A 80 1.21 -5.50 -23.64
N ALA A 81 0.89 -6.71 -23.18
CA ALA A 81 0.93 -7.91 -24.02
C ALA A 81 0.04 -7.77 -25.26
N ARG A 82 -1.18 -7.24 -25.08
CA ARG A 82 -2.11 -6.98 -26.19
C ARG A 82 -1.56 -5.97 -27.19
N SER A 83 -0.93 -4.90 -26.73
CA SER A 83 -0.32 -3.87 -27.59
C SER A 83 0.87 -4.41 -28.37
N ALA A 84 1.58 -5.39 -27.81
CA ALA A 84 2.67 -6.12 -28.47
C ALA A 84 2.17 -7.26 -29.39
N HIS A 85 0.85 -7.44 -29.55
CA HIS A 85 0.24 -8.58 -30.24
C HIS A 85 0.67 -9.95 -29.68
N ALA A 86 1.06 -10.01 -28.41
CA ALA A 86 1.39 -11.26 -27.73
C ALA A 86 0.12 -12.05 -27.37
N THR A 87 0.21 -13.37 -27.43
CA THR A 87 -0.87 -14.30 -27.02
C THR A 87 -0.74 -14.75 -25.56
N GLN A 88 0.37 -14.39 -24.91
CA GLN A 88 0.67 -14.76 -23.53
C GLN A 88 1.42 -13.63 -22.82
N ILE A 89 0.98 -13.27 -21.61
CA ILE A 89 1.66 -12.37 -20.69
C ILE A 89 2.87 -13.12 -20.10
N ARG A 90 4.04 -12.51 -20.21
CA ARG A 90 5.34 -13.02 -19.73
C ARG A 90 5.96 -12.06 -18.72
N ASP A 91 7.01 -12.51 -18.03
CA ASP A 91 7.73 -11.71 -17.02
C ASP A 91 8.13 -10.31 -17.50
N GLU A 92 8.58 -10.18 -18.76
CA GLU A 92 8.92 -8.88 -19.35
C GLU A 92 7.77 -7.86 -19.27
N HIS A 93 6.53 -8.30 -19.51
CA HIS A 93 5.34 -7.45 -19.39
C HIS A 93 5.04 -7.06 -17.95
N ILE A 94 5.37 -7.93 -16.98
CA ILE A 94 5.24 -7.63 -15.55
C ILE A 94 6.29 -6.58 -15.18
N GLU A 95 7.56 -6.79 -15.51
CA GLU A 95 8.64 -5.86 -15.19
C GLU A 95 8.40 -4.46 -15.77
N GLU A 96 7.96 -4.37 -17.03
CA GLU A 96 7.64 -3.10 -17.67
C GLU A 96 6.51 -2.31 -16.99
N THR A 97 5.66 -2.98 -16.21
CA THR A 97 4.46 -2.37 -15.61
C THR A 97 4.62 -2.03 -14.13
N LYS A 98 5.65 -2.57 -13.44
CA LYS A 98 5.88 -2.34 -12.01
C LYS A 98 5.97 -0.85 -11.65
N ALA A 99 6.76 -0.07 -12.40
CA ALA A 99 6.92 1.36 -12.12
C ALA A 99 5.58 2.12 -12.27
N THR A 100 4.82 1.83 -13.32
CA THR A 100 3.50 2.42 -13.55
C THR A 100 2.50 2.00 -12.46
N ALA A 101 2.56 0.75 -12.00
CA ALA A 101 1.72 0.24 -10.93
C ALA A 101 2.01 0.93 -9.59
N ILE A 102 3.30 1.09 -9.22
CA ILE A 102 3.70 1.83 -8.00
C ILE A 102 3.21 3.27 -8.07
N ASN A 103 3.40 3.96 -9.20
CA ASN A 103 2.94 5.35 -9.35
C ASN A 103 1.41 5.46 -9.23
N SER A 104 0.69 4.55 -9.89
CA SER A 104 -0.78 4.52 -9.84
C SER A 104 -1.31 4.19 -8.45
N LEU A 105 -0.67 3.28 -7.72
CA LEU A 105 -0.97 3.03 -6.30
C LEU A 105 -0.70 4.28 -5.46
N GLY A 106 0.41 4.96 -5.73
CA GLY A 106 0.77 6.23 -5.15
C GLY A 106 -0.34 7.28 -5.25
N LEU A 107 -0.78 7.57 -6.46
CA LEU A 107 -1.79 8.60 -6.72
C LEU A 107 -3.17 8.22 -6.19
N GLN A 108 -3.55 6.94 -6.32
CA GLN A 108 -4.93 6.52 -6.02
C GLN A 108 -5.13 6.06 -4.57
N VAL A 109 -4.06 5.70 -3.86
CA VAL A 109 -4.14 5.15 -2.50
C VAL A 109 -3.27 5.95 -1.53
N HIS A 110 -1.97 6.09 -1.80
CA HIS A 110 -1.06 6.73 -0.84
C HIS A 110 -1.26 8.24 -0.71
N GLN A 111 -1.52 8.94 -1.82
CA GLN A 111 -1.75 10.38 -1.80
C GLN A 111 -3.02 10.75 -1.00
N PRO A 112 -4.18 10.10 -1.20
CA PRO A 112 -5.33 10.30 -0.31
C PRO A 112 -5.01 10.06 1.16
N GLU A 113 -4.31 8.98 1.51
CA GLU A 113 -3.91 8.67 2.89
C GLU A 113 -3.06 9.77 3.51
N LEU A 114 -2.03 10.22 2.79
CA LEU A 114 -1.13 11.28 3.22
C LEU A 114 -1.84 12.63 3.36
N THR A 115 -2.90 12.88 2.58
CA THR A 115 -3.67 14.13 2.64
C THR A 115 -4.35 14.33 4.00
N TYR A 116 -4.67 13.25 4.72
CA TYR A 116 -5.29 13.31 6.03
C TYR A 116 -4.27 13.33 7.19
N LEU A 117 -2.97 13.37 6.90
CA LEU A 117 -1.94 13.47 7.92
C LEU A 117 -1.68 14.91 8.33
N THR A 118 -1.47 15.10 9.63
CA THR A 118 -0.95 16.36 10.16
C THR A 118 0.54 16.49 9.84
N GLN A 119 1.09 17.71 9.89
CA GLN A 119 2.52 17.92 9.66
C GLN A 119 3.42 17.05 10.56
N SER A 120 3.02 16.81 11.81
CA SER A 120 3.78 15.93 12.72
C SER A 120 3.76 14.46 12.30
N GLU A 121 2.65 14.01 11.74
CA GLU A 121 2.46 12.64 11.24
C GLU A 121 3.18 12.45 9.91
N THR A 122 3.11 13.43 9.00
CA THR A 122 3.86 13.42 7.73
C THR A 122 5.37 13.33 7.98
N ARG A 123 5.91 14.19 8.85
CA ARG A 123 7.34 14.11 9.20
C ARG A 123 7.73 12.78 9.81
N PHE A 124 6.84 12.17 10.60
CA PHE A 124 7.09 10.86 11.17
C PHE A 124 7.19 9.78 10.08
N VAL A 125 6.26 9.74 9.12
CA VAL A 125 6.31 8.73 8.05
C VAL A 125 7.47 8.95 7.08
N GLU A 126 7.88 10.20 6.84
CA GLU A 126 9.08 10.52 6.07
C GLU A 126 10.36 10.04 6.77
N ALA A 127 10.52 10.38 8.06
CA ALA A 127 11.65 9.90 8.86
C ALA A 127 11.65 8.36 9.01
N MET A 128 10.48 7.75 9.10
CA MET A 128 10.32 6.30 9.06
C MET A 128 10.77 5.70 7.73
N ALA A 129 10.39 6.30 6.60
CA ALA A 129 10.85 5.87 5.29
C ALA A 129 12.38 6.00 5.14
N GLU A 130 13.00 7.01 5.76
CA GLU A 130 14.46 7.16 5.81
C GLU A 130 15.14 6.12 6.72
N ALA A 131 14.59 5.88 7.91
CA ALA A 131 15.10 4.89 8.87
C ALA A 131 14.95 3.43 8.39
N MET A 132 14.02 3.15 7.47
CA MET A 132 13.75 1.79 7.01
C MET A 132 14.94 1.17 6.26
N GLY A 133 15.39 0.02 6.76
CA GLY A 133 16.35 -0.86 6.09
C GLY A 133 15.70 -1.76 5.03
N GLU A 134 16.45 -2.78 4.61
CA GLU A 134 16.01 -3.75 3.59
C GLU A 134 14.85 -4.65 4.05
N ASN A 135 14.67 -4.81 5.37
CA ASN A 135 13.60 -5.60 5.97
C ASN A 135 12.24 -4.87 6.01
N ASN A 136 12.13 -3.65 5.48
CA ASN A 136 10.92 -2.81 5.51
C ASN A 136 10.38 -2.51 6.93
N HIS A 137 11.25 -2.59 7.95
CA HIS A 137 10.94 -2.19 9.32
C HIS A 137 11.78 -0.97 9.71
N ALA A 138 11.29 -0.16 10.64
CA ALA A 138 12.02 0.95 11.24
C ALA A 138 11.88 0.93 12.77
N ASP A 139 12.99 1.16 13.47
CA ASP A 139 13.00 1.35 14.92
C ASP A 139 12.52 2.78 15.26
N ILE A 140 11.65 2.90 16.25
CA ILE A 140 11.19 4.19 16.78
C ILE A 140 12.37 5.05 17.28
N ALA A 141 13.44 4.45 17.79
CA ALA A 141 14.65 5.14 18.20
C ALA A 141 15.37 5.79 17.01
N ASP A 142 15.40 5.12 15.86
CA ASP A 142 16.00 5.66 14.64
C ASP A 142 15.15 6.81 14.08
N ILE A 143 13.83 6.64 14.06
CA ILE A 143 12.88 7.70 13.65
C ILE A 143 13.04 8.93 14.54
N ALA A 144 13.11 8.74 15.86
CA ALA A 144 13.28 9.83 16.82
C ALA A 144 14.62 10.57 16.62
N ARG A 145 15.69 9.83 16.31
CA ARG A 145 17.01 10.39 16.00
C ARG A 145 16.97 11.27 14.76
N ILE A 146 16.38 10.80 13.66
CA ILE A 146 16.22 11.56 12.41
C ILE A 146 15.42 12.85 12.66
N LEU A 147 14.36 12.75 13.47
CA LEU A 147 13.53 13.91 13.83
C LEU A 147 14.17 14.86 14.86
N GLY A 148 15.33 14.51 15.44
CA GLY A 148 15.97 15.30 16.50
C GLY A 148 15.13 15.42 17.77
N LYS A 149 14.32 14.39 18.09
CA LYS A 149 13.36 14.40 19.19
C LYS A 149 13.56 13.23 20.15
N PRO A 150 13.18 13.36 21.43
CA PRO A 150 13.23 12.23 22.35
C PRO A 150 12.20 11.15 21.95
N VAL A 151 12.58 9.88 22.09
CA VAL A 151 11.71 8.71 21.80
C VAL A 151 10.35 8.80 22.50
N THR A 152 10.33 9.32 23.73
CA THR A 152 9.10 9.50 24.53
C THR A 152 8.06 10.37 23.83
N SER A 153 8.49 11.36 23.03
CA SER A 153 7.60 12.25 22.27
C SER A 153 6.96 11.59 21.04
N MET A 154 7.41 10.40 20.64
CA MET A 154 6.88 9.68 19.47
C MET A 154 5.58 8.92 19.78
N SER A 155 5.31 8.65 21.05
CA SER A 155 4.21 7.75 21.48
C SER A 155 2.84 8.18 20.95
N ASP A 156 2.55 9.48 21.01
CA ASP A 156 1.26 10.04 20.62
C ASP A 156 1.08 10.06 19.09
N VAL A 157 2.10 10.49 18.35
CA VAL A 157 2.11 10.46 16.87
C VAL A 157 1.98 9.02 16.37
N ARG A 158 2.77 8.09 16.92
CA ARG A 158 2.70 6.65 16.60
C ARG A 158 1.30 6.10 16.85
N SER A 159 0.69 6.43 17.99
CA SER A 159 -0.65 5.95 18.34
C SER A 159 -1.74 6.48 17.41
N ARG A 160 -1.59 7.70 16.88
CA ARG A 160 -2.49 8.22 15.84
C ARG A 160 -2.28 7.52 14.50
N LEU A 161 -1.04 7.29 14.08
CA LEU A 161 -0.75 6.60 12.81
C LEU A 161 -1.21 5.15 12.81
N LEU A 162 -1.10 4.44 13.95
CA LEU A 162 -1.68 3.10 14.13
C LEU A 162 -3.21 3.13 13.99
N ARG A 163 -3.88 4.11 14.63
CA ARG A 163 -5.34 4.28 14.53
C ARG A 163 -5.81 4.67 13.13
N LYS A 164 -5.00 5.44 12.40
CA LYS A 164 -5.23 5.78 10.99
C LYS A 164 -4.84 4.64 10.04
N GLU A 165 -4.30 3.54 10.56
CA GLU A 165 -3.87 2.37 9.79
C GLU A 165 -2.80 2.64 8.74
N VAL A 166 -2.01 3.71 8.91
CA VAL A 166 -0.88 4.02 8.02
C VAL A 166 0.31 3.11 8.31
N ILE A 167 0.46 2.72 9.57
CA ILE A 167 1.54 1.85 10.06
C ILE A 167 0.98 0.71 10.88
N ASP A 168 1.74 -0.38 10.95
CA ASP A 168 1.55 -1.48 11.89
C ASP A 168 2.70 -1.52 12.90
N ALA A 169 2.44 -2.09 14.09
CA ALA A 169 3.50 -2.45 15.03
C ALA A 169 4.13 -3.80 14.60
N SER A 170 5.45 -3.83 14.40
CA SER A 170 6.16 -5.00 13.85
C SER A 170 7.17 -5.64 14.80
N GLY A 171 7.10 -5.33 16.10
CA GLY A 171 8.02 -5.81 17.12
C GLY A 171 8.04 -4.91 18.34
N ARG A 172 8.99 -5.15 19.27
CA ARG A 172 9.22 -4.21 20.39
C ARG A 172 9.95 -2.99 19.86
N GLY A 173 9.24 -1.86 19.76
CA GLY A 173 9.83 -0.60 19.30
C GLY A 173 9.97 -0.47 17.79
N GLU A 174 9.48 -1.44 17.02
CA GLU A 174 9.51 -1.39 15.55
C GLU A 174 8.13 -1.08 14.95
N VAL A 175 8.15 -0.42 13.80
CA VAL A 175 6.98 -0.14 12.97
C VAL A 175 7.26 -0.44 11.50
N ARG A 176 6.20 -0.77 10.76
CA ARG A 176 6.23 -0.91 9.29
C ARG A 176 5.07 -0.19 8.65
N PHE A 177 5.17 0.15 7.38
CA PHE A 177 4.01 0.65 6.63
C PHE A 177 3.00 -0.47 6.47
N ARG A 178 1.72 -0.13 6.62
CA ARG A 178 0.64 -1.11 6.45
C ARG A 178 0.41 -1.44 4.98
N LEU A 179 0.52 -0.43 4.12
CA LEU A 179 0.33 -0.59 2.68
C LEU A 179 1.68 -0.85 1.98
N PRO A 180 1.70 -1.71 0.95
CA PRO A 180 2.91 -1.97 0.18
C PRO A 180 3.32 -0.71 -0.59
N TYR A 181 4.62 -0.59 -0.88
CA TYR A 181 5.20 0.49 -1.68
C TYR A 181 5.02 1.93 -1.15
N PHE A 182 4.58 2.09 0.10
CA PHE A 182 4.40 3.42 0.70
C PHE A 182 5.73 4.16 0.84
N LYS A 183 6.79 3.45 1.26
CA LYS A 183 8.17 3.97 1.35
C LYS A 183 8.65 4.46 -0.03
N GLU A 184 8.43 3.65 -1.04
CA GLU A 184 8.82 3.91 -2.43
C GLU A 184 8.09 5.17 -2.93
N TYR A 185 6.80 5.30 -2.66
CA TYR A 185 6.03 6.50 -3.02
C TYR A 185 6.52 7.78 -2.32
N LEU A 186 6.84 7.71 -1.02
CA LEU A 186 7.42 8.85 -0.29
C LEU A 186 8.75 9.32 -0.90
N ARG A 187 9.55 8.39 -1.44
CA ARG A 187 10.85 8.67 -2.06
C ARG A 187 10.77 9.11 -3.53
N LEU A 188 9.61 9.00 -4.18
CA LEU A 188 9.46 9.45 -5.57
C LEU A 188 9.64 10.98 -5.65
N PRO A 189 10.42 11.51 -6.61
CA PRO A 189 10.55 12.95 -6.82
C PRO A 189 9.20 13.64 -7.03
N ASP A 190 8.35 13.02 -7.84
CA ASP A 190 7.07 13.59 -8.29
C ASP A 190 5.89 13.27 -7.37
N SER A 191 6.09 12.56 -6.25
CA SER A 191 4.98 12.33 -5.31
C SER A 191 4.47 13.66 -4.73
N SER A 192 3.16 13.80 -4.62
CA SER A 192 2.52 15.04 -4.14
C SER A 192 1.66 14.72 -2.93
N TYR A 193 1.96 15.37 -1.81
CA TYR A 193 1.19 15.29 -0.58
C TYR A 193 1.51 16.50 0.32
N PRO A 194 0.62 16.86 1.27
CA PRO A 194 0.84 18.00 2.14
C PRO A 194 2.15 17.89 2.93
N PHE A 195 2.84 19.02 3.12
CA PHE A 195 4.05 19.15 3.92
C PHE A 195 5.32 18.46 3.38
N LYS A 196 5.27 17.85 2.19
CA LYS A 196 6.46 17.33 1.50
C LYS A 196 7.53 18.42 1.38
N GLN A 197 8.75 18.13 1.82
CA GLN A 197 9.92 19.03 1.71
C GLN A 197 9.77 20.40 2.41
N MET A 198 8.90 20.53 3.41
CA MET A 198 8.96 21.68 4.32
C MET A 198 10.10 21.48 5.34
N PRO A 199 10.99 22.47 5.53
CA PRO A 199 12.09 22.40 6.50
C PRO A 199 11.60 22.29 7.95
#